data_AF-A0A6G4RBH9-F1
#
_entry.id   AF-A0A6G4RBH9-F1
#
_cell.length_a   1.000
_cell.length_b   1.000
_cell.length_c   1.000
_cell.angle_alpha   90.00
_cell.angle_beta   90.00
_cell.angle_gamma   90.00
#
_symmetry.space_group_name_H-M   'P 1'
#
loop_
_entity.id
_entity.type
_entity.pdbx_description
1 polymer ?
#
loop_
_entity_poly.entity_id
_entity_poly.type
_entity_poly.pdbx_seq_one_letter_code
_entity_poly.pdbx_strand_id
1 'polypeptide(L)'
;MAHNETAVQTSARRRTVLRGLGAGILAATGAGTASSVAAQSNDITVHDIRESPDATLPVVDELLVFAHGWMGSSAGPDQAATLADVLAAAGYEADETVAFVYDASTPDPDAVLEDAADAGAALADLVQTAVDEGVESIRLVGHSLGGRVVLETLATLEEGYVVDTVAPLGIAADGSMVTAGGHWYDGIANRAGEVRNYHSENDDVIQPDFGNGDDTALGAEGAPDAAATPETYTDVDVTDAVEDHGAYMSSSALGQDLATAMTDDEGPPPIGDSASAPTDPNGDGLYTDITGDGETTHDDVETLLANLEDDAVETNTEYFDFADNGTVGFSDVLALMRGI
;
A
#
# COMPACT_ATOMS: atom_id res chain seq x y z
N MET A 1 -19.20 -35.33 59.38
CA MET A 1 -18.91 -35.03 57.97
C MET A 1 -19.55 -33.67 57.71
N ALA A 2 -18.86 -32.58 58.02
CA ALA A 2 -17.79 -31.93 57.25
C ALA A 2 -18.34 -30.95 56.19
N HIS A 3 -18.15 -29.65 56.49
CA HIS A 3 -18.02 -28.47 55.60
C HIS A 3 -19.20 -28.08 54.68
N ASN A 4 -19.41 -26.82 54.28
CA ASN A 4 -19.04 -25.46 54.71
C ASN A 4 -19.84 -24.48 53.79
N GLU A 5 -19.96 -23.23 54.23
CA GLU A 5 -20.39 -22.02 53.50
C GLU A 5 -19.82 -21.93 52.07
N THR A 6 -20.47 -21.32 51.07
CA THR A 6 -20.41 -19.86 50.81
C THR A 6 -21.28 -19.46 49.62
N ALA A 7 -21.79 -18.22 49.65
CA ALA A 7 -22.40 -17.53 48.53
C ALA A 7 -21.34 -16.82 47.65
N VAL A 8 -21.82 -16.32 46.49
CA VAL A 8 -21.35 -15.13 45.73
C VAL A 8 -20.74 -15.40 44.34
N GLN A 9 -21.41 -14.76 43.36
CA GLN A 9 -20.96 -14.28 42.02
C GLN A 9 -20.57 -15.27 40.93
N THR A 10 -21.30 -15.23 39.81
CA THR A 10 -20.82 -14.48 38.61
C THR A 10 -21.97 -14.16 37.65
N SER A 11 -22.02 -12.90 37.22
CA SER A 11 -22.78 -12.43 36.08
C SER A 11 -22.03 -12.78 34.80
N ALA A 12 -22.67 -13.44 33.84
CA ALA A 12 -22.23 -13.47 32.43
C ALA A 12 -23.50 -13.60 31.57
N ARG A 13 -24.10 -12.46 31.22
CA ARG A 13 -24.00 -11.82 29.90
C ARG A 13 -24.12 -12.79 28.71
N ARG A 14 -25.31 -12.69 28.09
CA ARG A 14 -25.59 -12.58 26.65
C ARG A 14 -25.01 -13.67 25.73
N ARG A 15 -25.85 -14.67 25.46
CA ARG A 15 -25.95 -15.26 24.12
C ARG A 15 -26.47 -14.18 23.17
N THR A 16 -25.58 -13.50 22.45
CA THR A 16 -25.94 -12.82 21.20
C THR A 16 -25.53 -13.76 20.08
N VAL A 17 -26.55 -14.39 19.52
CA VAL A 17 -26.52 -15.27 18.36
C VAL A 17 -26.21 -14.41 17.12
N LEU A 18 -25.33 -14.95 16.27
CA LEU A 18 -25.09 -14.59 14.87
C LEU A 18 -26.17 -13.69 14.26
N ARG A 19 -25.78 -12.47 13.92
CA ARG A 19 -26.39 -11.68 12.84
C ARG A 19 -25.25 -11.02 12.09
N GLY A 20 -24.90 -11.61 10.97
CA GLY A 20 -23.84 -11.16 10.07
C GLY A 20 -23.60 -12.19 8.96
N LEU A 21 -24.69 -12.74 8.41
CA LEU A 21 -24.62 -13.49 7.15
C LEU A 21 -25.65 -12.89 6.21
N GLY A 22 -25.13 -12.26 5.18
CA GLY A 22 -25.89 -11.67 4.10
C GLY A 22 -24.94 -11.13 3.05
N ALA A 23 -24.24 -12.04 2.38
CA ALA A 23 -23.74 -11.79 1.03
C ALA A 23 -24.87 -11.13 0.23
N GLY A 24 -24.68 -9.86 -0.07
CA GLY A 24 -25.61 -9.01 -0.77
C GLY A 24 -24.82 -8.12 -1.71
N ILE A 25 -24.38 -8.69 -2.82
CA ILE A 25 -24.10 -7.90 -4.02
C ILE A 25 -25.42 -7.20 -4.37
N LEU A 26 -25.55 -5.93 -3.99
CA LEU A 26 -26.50 -5.04 -4.63
C LEU A 26 -25.80 -4.47 -5.85
N ALA A 27 -26.14 -5.01 -7.02
CA ALA A 27 -25.97 -4.27 -8.26
C ALA A 27 -26.81 -2.99 -8.15
N ALA A 28 -26.17 -1.89 -7.76
CA ALA A 28 -26.77 -0.57 -7.78
C ALA A 28 -27.04 -0.20 -9.24
N THR A 29 -28.26 -0.45 -9.70
CA THR A 29 -28.78 0.20 -10.91
C THR A 29 -29.16 1.64 -10.54
N GLY A 30 -28.14 2.47 -10.35
CA GLY A 30 -28.28 3.91 -10.29
C GLY A 30 -28.63 4.43 -11.68
N ALA A 31 -29.87 4.85 -11.89
CA ALA A 31 -30.25 5.63 -13.07
C ALA A 31 -29.72 7.07 -12.94
N GLY A 32 -28.40 7.22 -12.94
CA GLY A 32 -27.69 8.45 -13.28
C GLY A 32 -27.12 8.28 -14.67
N THR A 33 -27.12 9.32 -15.49
CA THR A 33 -26.58 9.28 -16.85
C THR A 33 -25.07 8.99 -16.83
N ALA A 34 -24.71 7.71 -16.81
CA ALA A 34 -23.35 7.25 -17.03
C ALA A 34 -23.04 7.37 -18.52
N SER A 35 -22.15 8.28 -18.87
CA SER A 35 -21.42 8.19 -20.12
C SER A 35 -20.69 6.85 -20.09
N SER A 36 -21.06 5.92 -20.97
CA SER A 36 -20.42 4.61 -21.08
C SER A 36 -18.98 4.79 -21.53
N VAL A 37 -18.04 4.79 -20.60
CA VAL A 37 -16.66 4.42 -20.88
C VAL A 37 -16.71 2.91 -21.14
N ALA A 38 -16.25 2.47 -22.31
CA ALA A 38 -16.15 1.05 -22.59
C ALA A 38 -15.11 0.48 -21.61
N ALA A 39 -15.51 -0.42 -20.71
CA ALA A 39 -14.59 -1.18 -19.89
C ALA A 39 -13.62 -1.93 -20.83
N GLN A 40 -12.35 -1.54 -20.84
CA GLN A 40 -11.30 -2.41 -21.32
C GLN A 40 -11.18 -3.48 -20.25
N SER A 41 -11.55 -4.72 -20.53
CA SER A 41 -11.22 -5.80 -19.62
C SER A 41 -9.71 -6.00 -19.68
N ASN A 42 -8.97 -5.42 -18.74
CA ASN A 42 -7.59 -5.79 -18.53
C ASN A 42 -7.59 -7.25 -18.07
N ASP A 43 -6.94 -8.13 -18.83
CA ASP A 43 -6.70 -9.49 -18.39
C ASP A 43 -5.71 -9.40 -17.21
N ILE A 44 -6.22 -9.43 -15.98
CA ILE A 44 -5.39 -9.40 -14.77
C ILE A 44 -4.67 -10.73 -14.60
N THR A 45 -3.36 -10.69 -14.37
CA THR A 45 -2.60 -11.88 -14.01
C THR A 45 -3.03 -12.38 -12.64
N VAL A 46 -3.36 -13.66 -12.52
CA VAL A 46 -3.75 -14.27 -11.24
C VAL A 46 -2.62 -15.11 -10.71
N HIS A 47 -2.15 -14.77 -9.51
CA HIS A 47 -1.17 -15.55 -8.76
C HIS A 47 -1.86 -16.21 -7.55
N ASP A 48 -2.27 -17.47 -7.69
CA ASP A 48 -2.94 -18.24 -6.65
C ASP A 48 -1.97 -19.19 -5.93
N ILE A 49 -1.51 -18.79 -4.75
CA ILE A 49 -0.54 -19.58 -3.96
C ILE A 49 -1.14 -20.87 -3.41
N ARG A 50 -2.47 -21.02 -3.42
CA ARG A 50 -3.14 -22.26 -2.98
C ARG A 50 -3.01 -23.35 -4.04
N GLU A 51 -2.88 -22.95 -5.29
CA GLU A 51 -2.73 -23.86 -6.43
C GLU A 51 -1.26 -24.01 -6.85
N SER A 52 -0.50 -22.91 -6.82
CA SER A 52 0.88 -22.85 -7.31
C SER A 52 1.80 -22.08 -6.34
N PRO A 53 2.08 -22.63 -5.14
CA PRO A 53 2.87 -21.94 -4.11
C PRO A 53 4.32 -21.67 -4.51
N ASP A 54 4.85 -22.40 -5.49
CA ASP A 54 6.24 -22.27 -5.97
C ASP A 54 6.33 -21.38 -7.23
N ALA A 55 5.23 -20.79 -7.71
CA ALA A 55 5.26 -19.88 -8.85
C ALA A 55 5.94 -18.56 -8.44
N THR A 56 6.64 -17.91 -9.37
CA THR A 56 7.19 -16.57 -9.16
C THR A 56 6.23 -15.49 -9.67
N LEU A 57 6.47 -14.25 -9.27
CA LEU A 57 5.79 -13.09 -9.84
C LEU A 57 6.37 -12.77 -11.23
N PRO A 58 5.62 -12.07 -12.09
CA PRO A 58 6.15 -11.55 -13.36
C PRO A 58 7.36 -10.65 -13.14
N VAL A 59 8.36 -10.78 -14.01
CA VAL A 59 9.55 -9.90 -14.03
C VAL A 59 9.31 -8.81 -15.09
N VAL A 60 8.97 -7.62 -14.62
CA VAL A 60 8.65 -6.39 -15.36
C VAL A 60 9.29 -5.20 -14.63
N ASP A 61 9.33 -4.02 -15.23
CA ASP A 61 9.97 -2.86 -14.59
C ASP A 61 9.14 -2.43 -13.36
N GLU A 62 7.81 -2.34 -13.50
CA GLU A 62 6.88 -2.02 -12.40
C GLU A 62 5.77 -3.07 -12.18
N LEU A 63 5.67 -3.60 -10.96
CA LEU A 63 4.67 -4.60 -10.58
C LEU A 63 3.69 -4.08 -9.52
N LEU A 64 2.39 -4.08 -9.83
CA LEU A 64 1.32 -3.83 -8.87
C LEU A 64 0.69 -5.15 -8.40
N VAL A 65 0.73 -5.45 -7.10
CA VAL A 65 0.12 -6.65 -6.52
C VAL A 65 -1.08 -6.29 -5.65
N PHE A 66 -2.25 -6.87 -5.95
CA PHE A 66 -3.48 -6.71 -5.19
C PHE A 66 -3.82 -7.95 -4.37
N ALA A 67 -3.95 -7.80 -3.04
CA ALA A 67 -4.37 -8.84 -2.12
C ALA A 67 -5.85 -8.66 -1.69
N HIS A 68 -6.66 -9.71 -1.90
CA HIS A 68 -8.10 -9.68 -1.58
C HIS A 68 -8.40 -9.84 -0.08
N GLY A 69 -9.64 -9.53 0.32
CA GLY A 69 -10.14 -9.67 1.69
C GLY A 69 -10.65 -11.06 2.07
N TRP A 70 -11.26 -11.16 3.26
CA TRP A 70 -11.88 -12.38 3.78
C TRP A 70 -12.99 -12.88 2.84
N MET A 71 -13.02 -14.19 2.54
CA MET A 71 -13.92 -14.82 1.57
C MET A 71 -13.76 -14.27 0.14
N GLY A 72 -12.65 -13.59 -0.14
CA GLY A 72 -12.40 -12.87 -1.38
C GLY A 72 -11.77 -13.69 -2.51
N SER A 73 -11.39 -14.94 -2.31
CA SER A 73 -10.55 -15.67 -3.26
C SER A 73 -11.13 -15.90 -4.67
N SER A 74 -12.43 -15.70 -4.85
CA SER A 74 -13.08 -15.73 -6.18
C SER A 74 -13.38 -14.35 -6.73
N ALA A 75 -13.47 -13.33 -5.86
CA ALA A 75 -13.71 -11.94 -6.24
C ALA A 75 -12.41 -11.15 -6.42
N GLY A 76 -11.29 -11.63 -5.87
CA GLY A 76 -9.99 -10.95 -5.88
C GLY A 76 -9.54 -10.49 -7.26
N PRO A 77 -9.55 -11.35 -8.30
CA PRO A 77 -9.22 -10.94 -9.66
C PRO A 77 -10.12 -9.80 -10.20
N ASP A 78 -11.43 -9.85 -9.94
CA ASP A 78 -12.36 -8.79 -10.36
C ASP A 78 -12.13 -7.49 -9.57
N GLN A 79 -11.77 -7.58 -8.28
CA GLN A 79 -11.40 -6.44 -7.45
C GLN A 79 -10.11 -5.77 -7.93
N ALA A 80 -9.08 -6.57 -8.25
CA ALA A 80 -7.84 -6.09 -8.83
C ALA A 80 -8.08 -5.39 -10.18
N ALA A 81 -8.91 -5.98 -11.04
CA ALA A 81 -9.29 -5.36 -12.32
C ALA A 81 -10.01 -4.01 -12.11
N THR A 82 -10.92 -3.96 -11.13
CA THR A 82 -11.65 -2.73 -10.81
C THR A 82 -10.70 -1.63 -10.32
N LEU A 83 -9.72 -1.97 -9.48
CA LEU A 83 -8.71 -1.03 -9.03
C LEU A 83 -7.84 -0.53 -10.19
N ALA A 84 -7.36 -1.45 -11.04
CA ALA A 84 -6.55 -1.11 -12.21
C ALA A 84 -7.29 -0.16 -13.15
N ASP A 85 -8.58 -0.40 -13.42
CA ASP A 85 -9.42 0.51 -14.23
C ASP A 85 -9.53 1.91 -13.61
N VAL A 86 -9.63 2.00 -12.29
CA VAL A 86 -9.73 3.27 -11.56
C VAL A 86 -8.41 4.03 -11.58
N LEU A 87 -7.28 3.35 -11.41
CA LEU A 87 -5.96 3.94 -11.49
C LEU A 87 -5.63 4.41 -12.92
N ALA A 88 -5.94 3.59 -13.93
CA ALA A 88 -5.78 3.95 -15.34
C ALA A 88 -6.60 5.18 -15.70
N ALA A 89 -7.84 5.28 -15.18
CA ALA A 89 -8.66 6.47 -15.34
C ALA A 89 -8.10 7.71 -14.63
N ALA A 90 -7.26 7.52 -13.60
CA ALA A 90 -6.54 8.58 -12.91
C ALA A 90 -5.18 8.92 -13.56
N GLY A 91 -4.74 8.15 -14.56
CA GLY A 91 -3.51 8.40 -15.31
C GLY A 91 -2.31 7.54 -14.90
N TYR A 92 -2.52 6.52 -14.07
CA TYR A 92 -1.48 5.57 -13.66
C TYR A 92 -1.78 4.16 -14.20
N GLU A 93 -0.81 3.54 -14.85
CA GLU A 93 -0.87 2.15 -15.33
C GLU A 93 0.47 1.46 -15.06
N ALA A 94 0.51 0.49 -14.14
CA ALA A 94 1.68 -0.36 -13.95
C ALA A 94 1.93 -1.27 -15.17
N ASP A 95 3.17 -1.73 -15.37
CA ASP A 95 3.49 -2.67 -16.45
C ASP A 95 2.72 -3.98 -16.33
N GLU A 96 2.53 -4.47 -15.11
CA GLU A 96 1.72 -5.64 -14.81
C GLU A 96 0.96 -5.49 -13.49
N THR A 97 -0.31 -5.91 -13.49
CA THR A 97 -1.12 -6.00 -12.26
C THR A 97 -1.44 -7.45 -11.94
N VAL A 98 -1.04 -7.90 -10.75
CA VAL A 98 -1.25 -9.26 -10.24
C VAL A 98 -2.33 -9.27 -9.16
N ALA A 99 -3.37 -10.09 -9.36
CA ALA A 99 -4.26 -10.49 -8.28
C ALA A 99 -3.60 -11.63 -7.47
N PHE A 100 -3.17 -11.31 -6.25
CA PHE A 100 -2.62 -12.28 -5.30
C PHE A 100 -3.76 -12.97 -4.55
N VAL A 101 -3.86 -14.28 -4.73
CA VAL A 101 -4.94 -15.11 -4.20
C VAL A 101 -4.38 -16.09 -3.18
N TYR A 102 -4.88 -15.99 -1.95
CA TYR A 102 -4.47 -16.81 -0.80
C TYR A 102 -5.70 -17.44 -0.12
N ASP A 103 -5.47 -18.36 0.82
CA ASP A 103 -6.61 -18.92 1.57
C ASP A 103 -7.08 -17.92 2.61
N ALA A 104 -8.33 -17.48 2.44
CA ALA A 104 -9.05 -16.67 3.40
C ALA A 104 -10.50 -17.18 3.45
N SER A 105 -10.69 -18.49 3.45
CA SER A 105 -12.02 -19.11 3.38
C SER A 105 -12.52 -19.67 4.70
N THR A 106 -11.67 -19.73 5.72
CA THR A 106 -12.06 -20.18 7.05
C THR A 106 -13.09 -19.24 7.68
N PRO A 107 -14.18 -19.74 8.29
CA PRO A 107 -15.13 -18.91 9.02
C PRO A 107 -14.66 -18.56 10.45
N ASP A 108 -13.50 -19.07 10.87
CA ASP A 108 -12.92 -18.81 12.18
C ASP A 108 -12.12 -17.49 12.13
N PRO A 109 -12.53 -16.45 12.89
CA PRO A 109 -11.91 -15.14 12.82
C PRO A 109 -10.47 -15.13 13.34
N ASP A 110 -10.09 -15.99 14.28
CA ASP A 110 -8.71 -16.02 14.76
C ASP A 110 -7.82 -16.70 13.70
N ALA A 111 -8.30 -17.81 13.12
CA ALA A 111 -7.55 -18.54 12.10
C ALA A 111 -7.38 -17.73 10.81
N VAL A 112 -8.37 -16.93 10.41
CA VAL A 112 -8.24 -16.12 9.18
C VAL A 112 -7.19 -15.01 9.31
N LEU A 113 -6.94 -14.53 10.53
CA LEU A 113 -5.86 -13.57 10.79
C LEU A 113 -4.49 -14.24 10.71
N GLU A 114 -4.37 -15.49 11.17
CA GLU A 114 -3.16 -16.31 11.00
C GLU A 114 -2.92 -16.62 9.50
N ASP A 115 -3.96 -17.02 8.77
CA ASP A 115 -3.88 -17.29 7.32
C ASP A 115 -3.40 -16.05 6.55
N ALA A 116 -3.88 -14.85 6.91
CA ALA A 116 -3.44 -13.60 6.30
C ALA A 116 -1.97 -13.26 6.64
N ALA A 117 -1.52 -13.58 7.85
CA ALA A 117 -0.12 -13.38 8.22
C ALA A 117 0.81 -14.33 7.46
N ASP A 118 0.45 -15.61 7.37
CA ASP A 118 1.18 -16.61 6.59
C ASP A 118 1.22 -16.22 5.09
N ALA A 119 0.13 -15.69 4.55
CA ALA A 119 0.08 -15.18 3.18
C ALA A 119 0.98 -13.96 2.97
N GLY A 120 1.07 -13.05 3.95
CA GLY A 120 1.97 -11.90 3.88
C GLY A 120 3.44 -12.29 3.91
N ALA A 121 3.80 -13.30 4.71
CA ALA A 121 5.14 -13.87 4.71
C ALA A 121 5.47 -14.55 3.37
N ALA A 122 4.53 -15.30 2.79
CA ALA A 122 4.70 -15.88 1.46
C ALA A 122 4.86 -14.80 0.37
N LEU A 123 4.09 -13.72 0.46
CA LEU A 123 4.23 -12.59 -0.46
C LEU A 123 5.59 -11.88 -0.28
N ALA A 124 6.14 -11.80 0.93
CA ALA A 124 7.49 -11.26 1.15
C ALA A 124 8.57 -12.09 0.44
N ASP A 125 8.49 -13.42 0.49
CA ASP A 125 9.42 -14.29 -0.25
C ASP A 125 9.31 -14.08 -1.78
N LEU A 126 8.09 -13.90 -2.29
CA LEU A 126 7.83 -13.61 -3.70
C LEU A 126 8.36 -12.24 -4.12
N VAL A 127 8.15 -11.21 -3.31
CA VAL A 127 8.66 -9.84 -3.54
C VAL A 127 10.19 -9.85 -3.61
N GLN A 128 10.86 -10.49 -2.64
CA GLN A 128 12.33 -10.61 -2.64
C GLN A 128 12.84 -11.33 -3.89
N THR A 129 12.16 -12.43 -4.27
CA THR A 129 12.51 -13.18 -5.49
C THR A 129 12.34 -12.30 -6.74
N ALA A 130 11.25 -11.52 -6.82
CA ALA A 130 10.98 -10.65 -7.96
C ALA A 130 12.07 -9.56 -8.10
N VAL A 131 12.46 -8.92 -7.00
CA VAL A 131 13.56 -7.94 -6.98
C VAL A 131 14.88 -8.59 -7.39
N ASP A 132 15.22 -9.76 -6.83
CA ASP A 132 16.42 -10.51 -7.21
C ASP A 132 16.46 -10.92 -8.69
N GLU A 133 15.28 -11.14 -9.29
CA GLU A 133 15.11 -11.49 -10.70
C GLU A 133 15.04 -10.27 -11.64
N GLY A 134 14.98 -9.05 -11.09
CA GLY A 134 15.11 -7.79 -11.83
C GLY A 134 13.84 -6.96 -11.94
N VAL A 135 12.86 -7.11 -11.04
CA VAL A 135 11.79 -6.13 -10.90
C VAL A 135 12.34 -4.88 -10.21
N GLU A 136 12.12 -3.71 -10.80
CA GLU A 136 12.69 -2.44 -10.31
C GLU A 136 11.77 -1.77 -9.30
N SER A 137 10.44 -1.79 -9.53
CA SER A 137 9.43 -1.24 -8.64
C SER A 137 8.34 -2.24 -8.29
N ILE A 138 7.98 -2.30 -7.01
CA ILE A 138 6.89 -3.13 -6.48
C ILE A 138 5.94 -2.27 -5.67
N ARG A 139 4.64 -2.40 -5.97
CA ARG A 139 3.55 -1.75 -5.26
C ARG A 139 2.54 -2.76 -4.74
N LEU A 140 2.08 -2.57 -3.52
CA LEU A 140 1.16 -3.51 -2.87
C LEU A 140 -0.14 -2.81 -2.48
N VAL A 141 -1.28 -3.40 -2.84
CA VAL A 141 -2.60 -2.90 -2.44
C VAL A 141 -3.39 -4.03 -1.80
N GLY A 142 -3.96 -3.79 -0.62
CA GLY A 142 -4.64 -4.83 0.15
C GLY A 142 -6.01 -4.37 0.63
N HIS A 143 -7.08 -5.04 0.22
CA HIS A 143 -8.44 -4.72 0.69
C HIS A 143 -8.81 -5.54 1.93
N SER A 144 -9.38 -4.89 2.96
CA SER A 144 -9.90 -5.56 4.15
C SER A 144 -8.83 -6.42 4.84
N LEU A 145 -9.03 -7.72 4.93
CA LEU A 145 -8.01 -8.67 5.40
C LEU A 145 -6.72 -8.64 4.57
N GLY A 146 -6.82 -8.38 3.26
CA GLY A 146 -5.67 -8.21 2.38
C GLY A 146 -4.78 -7.03 2.76
N GLY A 147 -5.32 -6.03 3.46
CA GLY A 147 -4.51 -4.96 4.06
C GLY A 147 -3.51 -5.50 5.08
N ARG A 148 -3.87 -6.56 5.82
CA ARG A 148 -2.94 -7.23 6.73
C ARG A 148 -1.85 -7.98 5.97
N VAL A 149 -2.20 -8.61 4.85
CA VAL A 149 -1.23 -9.33 4.00
C VAL A 149 -0.11 -8.38 3.58
N VAL A 150 -0.46 -7.21 3.03
CA VAL A 150 0.56 -6.27 2.52
C VAL A 150 1.40 -5.62 3.63
N LEU A 151 0.84 -5.39 4.83
CA LEU A 151 1.64 -4.89 5.96
C LEU A 151 2.48 -5.99 6.63
N GLU A 152 1.99 -7.23 6.65
CA GLU A 152 2.77 -8.37 7.12
C GLU A 152 3.93 -8.67 6.17
N THR A 153 3.74 -8.46 4.87
CA THR A 153 4.83 -8.48 3.88
C THR A 153 5.95 -7.55 4.31
N LEU A 154 5.65 -6.27 4.61
CA LEU A 154 6.66 -5.31 5.09
C LEU A 154 7.35 -5.75 6.39
N ALA A 155 6.60 -6.32 7.34
CA ALA A 155 7.19 -6.81 8.59
C ALA A 155 8.07 -8.05 8.42
N THR A 156 7.92 -8.77 7.30
CA THR A 156 8.66 -10.00 7.01
C THR A 156 9.87 -9.78 6.10
N LEU A 157 9.86 -8.75 5.24
CA LEU A 157 10.94 -8.46 4.30
C LEU A 157 12.32 -8.37 4.99
N GLU A 158 13.32 -9.03 4.38
CA GLU A 158 14.70 -8.95 4.83
C GLU A 158 15.29 -7.54 4.67
N GLU A 159 16.40 -7.28 5.34
CA GLU A 159 17.10 -6.00 5.21
C GLU A 159 17.67 -5.79 3.81
N GLY A 160 17.34 -4.64 3.22
CA GLY A 160 17.75 -4.26 1.87
C GLY A 160 16.63 -4.34 0.83
N TYR A 161 15.48 -4.93 1.16
CA TYR A 161 14.30 -4.91 0.29
C TYR A 161 13.34 -3.80 0.72
N VAL A 162 12.85 -3.05 -0.27
CA VAL A 162 11.88 -1.97 -0.10
C VAL A 162 10.78 -2.16 -1.14
N VAL A 163 9.55 -1.85 -0.74
CA VAL A 163 8.37 -1.76 -1.60
C VAL A 163 8.04 -0.28 -1.76
N ASP A 164 7.83 0.21 -2.98
CA ASP A 164 7.76 1.66 -3.20
C ASP A 164 6.48 2.25 -2.61
N THR A 165 5.31 1.70 -2.97
CA THR A 165 4.01 2.11 -2.39
C THR A 165 3.23 0.94 -1.81
N VAL A 166 2.69 1.10 -0.59
CA VAL A 166 1.74 0.16 0.03
C VAL A 166 0.43 0.86 0.40
N ALA A 167 -0.70 0.33 -0.08
CA ALA A 167 -2.03 0.89 0.18
C ALA A 167 -2.98 -0.15 0.80
N PRO A 168 -3.08 -0.21 2.13
CA PRO A 168 -4.18 -0.89 2.80
C PRO A 168 -5.49 -0.11 2.61
N LEU A 169 -6.54 -0.79 2.15
CA LEU A 169 -7.86 -0.22 1.89
C LEU A 169 -8.87 -0.82 2.88
N GLY A 170 -9.36 -0.04 3.84
CA GLY A 170 -10.31 -0.51 4.85
C GLY A 170 -9.77 -1.70 5.64
N ILE A 171 -8.50 -1.64 6.05
CA ILE A 171 -7.79 -2.76 6.68
C ILE A 171 -8.46 -3.30 7.95
N ALA A 172 -8.52 -4.63 8.05
CA ALA A 172 -9.05 -5.35 9.21
C ALA A 172 -7.99 -5.45 10.34
N ALA A 173 -7.70 -4.36 11.05
CA ALA A 173 -6.68 -4.34 12.10
C ALA A 173 -6.96 -3.30 13.20
N ASP A 174 -6.29 -3.48 14.35
CA ASP A 174 -6.20 -2.45 15.38
C ASP A 174 -5.17 -1.39 14.98
N GLY A 175 -5.48 -0.11 15.19
CA GLY A 175 -4.66 1.00 14.73
C GLY A 175 -3.33 1.13 15.47
N SER A 176 -3.24 0.68 16.73
CA SER A 176 -1.96 0.66 17.45
C SER A 176 -0.89 -0.21 16.77
N MET A 177 -1.26 -1.12 15.86
CA MET A 177 -0.32 -1.99 15.14
C MET A 177 0.65 -1.23 14.23
N VAL A 178 0.27 -0.02 13.76
CA VAL A 178 1.13 0.84 12.92
C VAL A 178 1.85 1.94 13.70
N THR A 179 1.61 2.05 15.00
CA THR A 179 2.26 3.05 15.86
C THR A 179 3.52 2.49 16.54
N ALA A 180 4.35 3.36 17.12
CA ALA A 180 5.63 2.98 17.73
C ALA A 180 5.50 1.80 18.71
N GLY A 181 6.20 0.70 18.40
CA GLY A 181 6.15 -0.56 19.15
C GLY A 181 5.02 -1.51 18.74
N GLY A 182 4.18 -1.11 17.77
CA GLY A 182 3.23 -1.95 17.07
C GLY A 182 3.91 -2.92 16.11
N HIS A 183 3.19 -3.98 15.75
CA HIS A 183 3.72 -5.12 14.99
C HIS A 183 4.27 -4.73 13.61
N TRP A 184 3.64 -3.77 12.91
CA TRP A 184 4.05 -3.37 11.56
C TRP A 184 4.92 -2.11 11.53
N TYR A 185 5.13 -1.44 12.67
CA TYR A 185 5.84 -0.15 12.72
C TYR A 185 7.22 -0.20 12.07
N ASP A 186 8.06 -1.17 12.45
CA ASP A 186 9.43 -1.26 11.93
C ASP A 186 9.44 -1.66 10.45
N GLY A 187 8.49 -2.47 9.99
CA GLY A 187 8.34 -2.82 8.57
C GLY A 187 7.98 -1.59 7.74
N ILE A 188 6.94 -0.86 8.16
CA ILE A 188 6.51 0.39 7.53
C ILE A 188 7.65 1.40 7.46
N ALA A 189 8.40 1.58 8.56
CA ALA A 189 9.46 2.57 8.65
C ALA A 189 10.70 2.25 7.78
N ASN A 190 10.99 0.97 7.52
CA ASN A 190 12.28 0.56 6.95
C ASN A 190 12.18 -0.26 5.66
N ARG A 191 10.97 -0.62 5.22
CA ARG A 191 10.73 -1.52 4.07
C ARG A 191 9.70 -0.98 3.09
N ALA A 192 9.21 0.24 3.30
CA ALA A 192 8.32 0.91 2.37
C ALA A 192 8.82 2.34 2.07
N GLY A 193 8.72 2.76 0.81
CA GLY A 193 8.88 4.17 0.43
C GLY A 193 7.72 4.98 0.99
N GLU A 194 6.49 4.52 0.74
CA GLU A 194 5.28 5.10 1.29
C GLU A 194 4.23 4.04 1.67
N VAL A 195 3.56 4.23 2.80
CA VAL A 195 2.36 3.49 3.20
C VAL A 195 1.19 4.45 3.37
N ARG A 196 0.13 4.25 2.58
CA ARG A 196 -1.10 5.06 2.61
C ARG A 196 -2.28 4.20 3.08
N ASN A 197 -2.67 4.36 4.35
CA ASN A 197 -3.84 3.68 4.88
C ASN A 197 -5.11 4.45 4.52
N TYR A 198 -5.94 3.88 3.64
CA TYR A 198 -7.22 4.47 3.28
C TYR A 198 -8.30 3.95 4.22
N HIS A 199 -8.90 4.86 4.99
CA HIS A 199 -9.92 4.54 5.98
C HIS A 199 -11.21 5.34 5.76
N SER A 200 -12.34 4.81 6.20
CA SER A 200 -13.66 5.46 6.08
C SER A 200 -14.50 5.21 7.32
N GLU A 201 -15.03 6.28 7.93
CA GLU A 201 -15.99 6.15 9.04
C GLU A 201 -17.32 5.51 8.60
N ASN A 202 -17.59 5.45 7.28
CA ASN A 202 -18.75 4.72 6.73
C ASN A 202 -18.51 3.20 6.66
N ASP A 203 -17.31 2.72 6.99
CA ASP A 203 -16.97 1.31 7.05
C ASP A 203 -17.46 0.66 8.36
N ASP A 204 -18.72 0.23 8.34
CA ASP A 204 -19.35 -0.47 9.46
C ASP A 204 -18.88 -1.94 9.63
N VAL A 205 -17.97 -2.44 8.78
CA VAL A 205 -17.51 -3.85 8.82
C VAL A 205 -16.31 -4.03 9.75
N ILE A 206 -15.39 -3.05 9.82
CA ILE A 206 -14.16 -3.20 10.61
C ILE A 206 -14.36 -2.88 12.10
N GLN A 207 -15.05 -1.78 12.42
CA GLN A 207 -15.24 -1.29 13.80
C GLN A 207 -15.78 -2.33 14.81
N PRO A 208 -16.66 -3.30 14.45
CA PRO A 208 -17.17 -4.26 15.42
C PRO A 208 -16.12 -5.20 16.01
N ASP A 209 -15.06 -5.49 15.26
CA ASP A 209 -14.08 -6.53 15.59
C ASP A 209 -12.70 -5.96 15.99
N PHE A 210 -12.42 -4.70 15.64
CA PHE A 210 -11.15 -4.01 15.91
C PHE A 210 -11.36 -2.67 16.64
N GLY A 211 -10.31 -2.05 17.17
CA GLY A 211 -10.37 -0.73 17.80
C GLY A 211 -10.98 -0.75 19.20
N ASN A 212 -10.71 -1.79 19.97
CA ASN A 212 -11.30 -1.93 21.30
C ASN A 212 -10.60 -1.05 22.34
N GLY A 213 -11.39 -0.36 23.18
CA GLY A 213 -10.88 0.37 24.34
C GLY A 213 -10.42 1.78 23.99
N ASP A 214 -9.12 2.03 24.12
CA ASP A 214 -8.48 3.31 23.75
C ASP A 214 -7.76 3.20 22.38
N ASP A 215 -8.00 2.12 21.63
CA ASP A 215 -7.46 1.87 20.29
C ASP A 215 -8.49 2.24 19.21
N THR A 216 -8.07 2.25 17.95
CA THR A 216 -8.92 2.54 16.78
C THR A 216 -9.02 1.34 15.85
N ALA A 217 -10.13 1.22 15.14
CA ALA A 217 -10.27 0.28 14.03
C ALA A 217 -9.55 0.89 12.82
N LEU A 218 -8.37 0.40 12.46
CA LEU A 218 -7.46 1.08 11.53
C LEU A 218 -8.09 1.38 10.17
N GLY A 219 -8.86 0.44 9.61
CA GLY A 219 -9.56 0.61 8.33
C GLY A 219 -10.79 1.51 8.37
N ALA A 220 -11.28 1.89 9.56
CA ALA A 220 -12.45 2.75 9.70
C ALA A 220 -12.11 4.13 10.28
N GLU A 221 -11.18 4.17 11.23
CA GLU A 221 -10.88 5.32 12.08
C GLU A 221 -9.45 5.86 11.88
N GLY A 222 -8.58 5.13 11.15
CA GLY A 222 -7.16 5.46 11.03
C GLY A 222 -6.33 5.07 12.26
N ALA A 223 -5.08 5.52 12.32
CA ALA A 223 -4.19 5.30 13.45
C ALA A 223 -4.63 6.12 14.69
N PRO A 224 -4.47 5.61 15.91
CA PRO A 224 -4.94 6.27 17.13
C PRO A 224 -4.10 7.51 17.50
N ASP A 225 -2.85 7.56 17.03
CA ASP A 225 -1.94 8.70 17.21
C ASP A 225 -1.01 8.81 15.99
N ALA A 226 -1.36 9.72 15.07
CA ALA A 226 -0.56 9.99 13.87
C ALA A 226 0.85 10.50 14.19
N ALA A 227 1.12 11.06 15.38
CA ALA A 227 2.48 11.45 15.76
C ALA A 227 3.34 10.26 16.20
N ALA A 228 2.73 9.09 16.38
CA ALA A 228 3.39 7.84 16.75
C ALA A 228 3.56 6.88 15.58
N THR A 229 3.12 7.22 14.36
CA THR A 229 3.36 6.43 13.15
C THR A 229 4.72 6.77 12.53
N PRO A 230 5.30 5.89 11.69
CA PRO A 230 6.51 6.21 10.93
C PRO A 230 6.33 7.39 9.99
N GLU A 231 7.43 8.03 9.58
CA GLU A 231 7.39 9.15 8.63
C GLU A 231 6.88 8.72 7.23
N THR A 232 7.12 7.46 6.86
CA THR A 232 6.64 6.83 5.62
C THR A 232 5.15 6.46 5.67
N TYR A 233 4.43 6.74 6.76
CA TYR A 233 3.03 6.37 6.94
C TYR A 233 2.10 7.58 6.88
N THR A 234 1.06 7.46 6.07
CA THR A 234 -0.02 8.45 5.94
C THR A 234 -1.38 7.79 6.10
N ASP A 235 -2.22 8.34 6.98
CA ASP A 235 -3.67 8.07 6.99
C ASP A 235 -4.38 8.96 5.97
N VAL A 236 -5.19 8.34 5.11
CA VAL A 236 -6.01 9.01 4.12
C VAL A 236 -7.49 8.75 4.43
N ASP A 237 -8.16 9.76 4.97
CA ASP A 237 -9.59 9.74 5.23
C ASP A 237 -10.37 9.86 3.91
N VAL A 238 -11.03 8.78 3.51
CA VAL A 238 -11.87 8.69 2.32
C VAL A 238 -13.36 8.60 2.66
N THR A 239 -13.77 9.01 3.86
CA THR A 239 -15.16 8.98 4.32
C THR A 239 -16.12 9.69 3.37
N ASP A 240 -15.71 10.80 2.75
CA ASP A 240 -16.56 11.53 1.80
C ASP A 240 -16.71 10.83 0.43
N ALA A 241 -15.86 9.85 0.12
CA ALA A 241 -15.78 9.19 -1.19
C ALA A 241 -16.13 7.69 -1.17
N VAL A 242 -15.97 7.03 -0.03
CA VAL A 242 -16.19 5.59 0.14
C VAL A 242 -17.39 5.38 1.06
N GLU A 243 -18.50 4.92 0.45
CA GLU A 243 -19.80 4.80 1.12
C GLU A 243 -19.95 3.54 1.98
N ASP A 244 -19.16 2.49 1.71
CA ASP A 244 -19.16 1.24 2.46
C ASP A 244 -17.85 0.45 2.28
N HIS A 245 -17.69 -0.62 3.08
CA HIS A 245 -16.51 -1.49 3.08
C HIS A 245 -16.11 -2.05 1.71
N GLY A 246 -17.09 -2.27 0.83
CA GLY A 246 -16.89 -2.83 -0.50
C GLY A 246 -16.76 -1.78 -1.60
N ALA A 247 -16.58 -0.50 -1.27
CA ALA A 247 -16.52 0.60 -2.24
C ALA A 247 -15.12 1.22 -2.45
N TYR A 248 -14.10 0.80 -1.71
CA TYR A 248 -12.75 1.38 -1.79
C TYR A 248 -12.13 1.29 -3.21
N MET A 249 -12.01 0.09 -3.79
CA MET A 249 -11.33 -0.12 -5.08
C MET A 249 -12.03 0.50 -6.29
N SER A 250 -13.29 0.94 -6.15
CA SER A 250 -14.08 1.56 -7.22
C SER A 250 -14.24 3.07 -7.03
N SER A 251 -13.66 3.63 -5.96
CA SER A 251 -13.70 5.06 -5.68
C SER A 251 -12.73 5.82 -6.57
N SER A 252 -13.25 6.67 -7.45
CA SER A 252 -12.41 7.51 -8.31
C SER A 252 -11.57 8.53 -7.55
N ALA A 253 -12.01 8.97 -6.36
CA ALA A 253 -11.26 9.94 -5.56
C ALA A 253 -10.07 9.26 -4.88
N LEU A 254 -10.29 8.06 -4.31
CA LEU A 254 -9.21 7.22 -3.79
C LEU A 254 -8.22 6.87 -4.90
N GLY A 255 -8.72 6.47 -6.07
CA GLY A 255 -7.88 6.16 -7.23
C GLY A 255 -7.00 7.31 -7.69
N GLN A 256 -7.53 8.54 -7.68
CA GLN A 256 -6.73 9.73 -8.01
C GLN A 256 -5.62 9.99 -6.99
N ASP A 257 -5.93 9.87 -5.71
CA ASP A 257 -4.94 10.05 -4.64
C ASP A 257 -3.85 8.97 -4.69
N LEU A 258 -4.25 7.71 -4.85
CA LEU A 258 -3.31 6.60 -4.96
C LEU A 258 -2.46 6.67 -6.23
N ALA A 259 -3.05 6.98 -7.39
CA ALA A 259 -2.31 7.17 -8.63
C ALA A 259 -1.30 8.30 -8.52
N THR A 260 -1.65 9.41 -7.85
CA THR A 260 -0.72 10.52 -7.61
C THR A 260 0.46 10.07 -6.78
N ALA A 261 0.20 9.38 -5.66
CA ALA A 261 1.26 8.83 -4.81
C ALA A 261 2.18 7.86 -5.58
N MET A 262 1.61 7.00 -6.42
CA MET A 262 2.38 6.05 -7.21
C MET A 262 3.22 6.73 -8.31
N THR A 263 2.71 7.78 -8.95
CA THR A 263 3.46 8.54 -9.95
C THR A 263 4.52 9.44 -9.33
N ASP A 264 4.25 10.07 -8.18
CA ASP A 264 5.23 10.90 -7.48
C ASP A 264 6.43 10.05 -6.98
N ASP A 265 6.22 8.76 -6.76
CA ASP A 265 7.22 7.77 -6.37
C ASP A 265 8.09 7.27 -7.55
N GLU A 266 7.73 7.55 -8.81
CA GLU A 266 8.64 7.35 -9.96
C GLU A 266 9.82 8.33 -9.95
N GLY A 267 9.83 9.26 -8.99
CA GLY A 267 10.81 10.31 -8.88
C GLY A 267 10.64 11.35 -10.00
N PRO A 268 11.61 12.26 -10.13
CA PRO A 268 11.56 13.32 -11.14
C PRO A 268 11.67 12.72 -12.56
N PRO A 269 11.03 13.31 -13.58
CA PRO A 269 11.22 12.85 -14.95
C PRO A 269 12.66 13.09 -15.44
N PRO A 270 13.08 12.46 -16.57
CA PRO A 270 14.40 12.70 -17.17
C PRO A 270 14.71 14.19 -17.32
N ILE A 271 15.87 14.62 -16.81
CA ILE A 271 16.30 16.02 -16.84
C ILE A 271 17.00 16.34 -18.16
N GLY A 272 16.55 17.39 -18.85
CA GLY A 272 17.15 17.85 -20.10
C GLY A 272 17.09 16.81 -21.22
N ASP A 273 18.26 16.41 -21.74
CA ASP A 273 18.39 15.42 -22.83
C ASP A 273 18.74 14.00 -22.29
N SER A 274 18.65 13.77 -20.98
CA SER A 274 18.91 12.46 -20.37
C SER A 274 17.96 11.39 -20.92
N ALA A 275 18.48 10.18 -21.08
CA ALA A 275 17.72 9.05 -21.63
C ALA A 275 16.83 8.36 -20.57
N SER A 276 17.17 8.53 -19.30
CA SER A 276 16.54 7.90 -18.13
C SER A 276 16.19 8.95 -17.08
N ALA A 277 15.26 8.61 -16.20
CA ALA A 277 14.93 9.43 -15.03
C ALA A 277 16.08 9.41 -14.02
N PRO A 278 16.30 10.49 -13.26
CA PRO A 278 17.24 10.46 -12.15
C PRO A 278 16.94 9.31 -11.19
N THR A 279 17.96 8.81 -10.51
CA THR A 279 17.81 7.79 -9.45
C THR A 279 18.47 8.24 -8.15
N ASP A 280 18.10 7.60 -7.04
CA ASP A 280 18.79 7.69 -5.75
C ASP A 280 19.52 6.37 -5.46
N PRO A 281 20.80 6.24 -5.88
CA PRO A 281 21.56 5.02 -5.67
C PRO A 281 21.87 4.69 -4.20
N ASN A 282 21.70 5.66 -3.29
CA ASN A 282 22.13 5.52 -1.90
C ASN A 282 20.95 5.45 -0.90
N GLY A 283 19.73 5.75 -1.36
CA GLY A 283 18.48 5.62 -0.60
C GLY A 283 18.29 6.67 0.49
N ASP A 284 18.92 7.84 0.37
CA ASP A 284 18.77 8.95 1.32
C ASP A 284 17.66 9.96 0.95
N GLY A 285 16.96 9.70 -0.15
CA GLY A 285 15.88 10.52 -0.70
C GLY A 285 16.37 11.62 -1.63
N LEU A 286 17.69 11.79 -1.82
CA LEU A 286 18.28 12.75 -2.75
C LEU A 286 18.81 12.04 -3.99
N TYR A 287 18.33 12.46 -5.16
CA TYR A 287 18.60 11.76 -6.41
C TYR A 287 19.96 12.18 -6.96
N THR A 288 21.03 11.50 -6.52
CA THR A 288 22.40 11.89 -6.88
C THR A 288 22.83 11.43 -8.27
N ASP A 289 22.16 10.44 -8.86
CA ASP A 289 22.33 10.06 -10.26
C ASP A 289 21.31 10.82 -11.11
N ILE A 290 21.72 11.97 -11.64
CA ILE A 290 20.87 12.91 -12.39
C ILE A 290 20.66 12.43 -13.83
N THR A 291 21.59 11.66 -14.37
CA THR A 291 21.52 11.11 -15.73
C THR A 291 20.71 9.83 -15.82
N GLY A 292 20.49 9.16 -14.69
CA GLY A 292 19.75 7.90 -14.61
C GLY A 292 20.53 6.72 -15.16
N ASP A 293 21.87 6.77 -15.12
CA ASP A 293 22.74 5.71 -15.67
C ASP A 293 23.22 4.70 -14.60
N GLY A 294 22.77 4.88 -13.36
CA GLY A 294 23.04 4.04 -12.21
C GLY A 294 24.30 4.43 -11.44
N GLU A 295 25.02 5.49 -11.83
CA GLU A 295 26.25 5.91 -11.17
C GLU A 295 26.22 7.41 -10.84
N THR A 296 26.68 7.79 -9.65
CA THR A 296 26.85 9.22 -9.30
C THR A 296 28.23 9.72 -9.74
N THR A 297 28.28 10.53 -10.80
CA THR A 297 29.48 10.98 -11.49
C THR A 297 29.49 12.49 -11.80
N HIS A 298 30.59 12.96 -12.39
CA HIS A 298 30.66 14.35 -12.83
C HIS A 298 29.65 14.70 -13.93
N ASP A 299 29.15 13.72 -14.69
CA ASP A 299 28.16 13.96 -15.74
C ASP A 299 26.79 14.36 -15.14
N ASP A 300 26.49 13.90 -13.92
CA ASP A 300 25.29 14.29 -13.16
C ASP A 300 25.35 15.75 -12.71
N VAL A 301 26.53 16.18 -12.24
CA VAL A 301 26.78 17.57 -11.85
C VAL A 301 26.64 18.49 -13.06
N GLU A 302 27.16 18.09 -14.21
CA GLU A 302 27.02 18.86 -15.44
C GLU A 302 25.57 18.92 -15.91
N THR A 303 24.83 17.82 -15.82
CA THR A 303 23.42 17.73 -16.21
C THR A 303 22.53 18.59 -15.31
N LEU A 304 22.69 18.52 -13.98
CA LEU A 304 21.94 19.36 -13.05
C LEU A 304 22.26 20.85 -13.28
N LEU A 305 23.55 21.20 -13.44
CA LEU A 305 23.96 22.58 -13.68
C LEU A 305 23.36 23.15 -14.98
N ALA A 306 23.28 22.34 -16.03
CA ALA A 306 22.75 22.77 -17.33
C ALA A 306 21.23 22.97 -17.31
N ASN A 307 20.52 22.31 -16.39
CA ASN A 307 19.06 22.20 -16.38
C ASN A 307 18.42 22.71 -15.08
N LEU A 308 19.09 23.61 -14.33
CA LEU A 308 18.54 24.19 -13.09
C LEU A 308 17.19 24.91 -13.27
N GLU A 309 16.88 25.37 -14.48
CA GLU A 309 15.62 26.05 -14.84
C GLU A 309 14.65 25.11 -15.58
N ASP A 310 14.91 23.81 -15.60
CA ASP A 310 14.01 22.82 -16.18
C ASP A 310 12.82 22.58 -15.25
N ASP A 311 11.62 22.43 -15.81
CA ASP A 311 10.40 22.14 -15.04
C ASP A 311 10.61 20.88 -14.18
N ALA A 312 11.30 19.85 -14.70
CA ALA A 312 11.63 18.63 -13.98
C ALA A 312 12.43 18.86 -12.69
N VAL A 313 13.26 19.91 -12.66
CA VAL A 313 14.07 20.28 -11.49
C VAL A 313 13.30 21.23 -10.57
N GLU A 314 12.59 22.21 -11.14
CA GLU A 314 11.86 23.21 -10.35
C GLU A 314 10.62 22.65 -9.65
N THR A 315 9.96 21.64 -10.21
CA THR A 315 8.77 21.02 -9.58
C THR A 315 9.09 19.92 -8.59
N ASN A 316 10.31 19.39 -8.60
CA ASN A 316 10.72 18.26 -7.78
C ASN A 316 11.93 18.63 -6.90
N THR A 317 11.83 19.79 -6.25
CA THR A 317 12.92 20.39 -5.47
C THR A 317 13.44 19.50 -4.34
N GLU A 318 12.58 18.70 -3.75
CA GLU A 318 12.84 17.77 -2.66
C GLU A 318 13.93 16.75 -3.01
N TYR A 319 14.03 16.30 -4.27
CA TYR A 319 15.02 15.32 -4.70
C TYR A 319 16.38 15.93 -5.03
N PHE A 320 16.45 17.26 -5.23
CA PHE A 320 17.65 17.94 -5.72
C PHE A 320 18.18 19.05 -4.80
N ASP A 321 17.55 19.32 -3.65
CA ASP A 321 18.01 20.31 -2.66
C ASP A 321 19.14 19.75 -1.78
N PHE A 322 20.25 19.37 -2.42
CA PHE A 322 21.43 18.82 -1.75
C PHE A 322 22.05 19.76 -0.70
N ALA A 323 21.75 21.06 -0.77
CA ALA A 323 22.20 22.04 0.21
C ALA A 323 21.21 22.30 1.36
N ASP A 324 20.04 21.64 1.35
CA ASP A 324 18.98 21.70 2.37
C ASP A 324 18.61 23.16 2.72
N ASN A 325 18.30 23.93 1.67
CA ASN A 325 18.01 25.36 1.78
C ASN A 325 16.58 25.74 1.37
N GLY A 326 15.79 24.75 0.97
CA GLY A 326 14.41 24.84 0.48
C GLY A 326 14.28 25.28 -0.97
N THR A 327 15.39 25.34 -1.73
CA THR A 327 15.39 25.69 -3.16
C THR A 327 16.54 25.01 -3.89
N VAL A 328 16.33 24.63 -5.16
CA VAL A 328 17.38 24.07 -6.02
C VAL A 328 18.09 25.18 -6.79
N GLY A 329 19.42 25.18 -6.75
CA GLY A 329 20.26 26.15 -7.44
C GLY A 329 21.74 25.79 -7.42
N PHE A 330 22.59 26.82 -7.60
CA PHE A 330 24.03 26.60 -7.69
C PHE A 330 24.66 26.07 -6.38
N SER A 331 24.02 26.30 -5.23
CA SER A 331 24.38 25.70 -3.95
C SER A 331 24.35 24.17 -4.02
N ASP A 332 23.33 23.64 -4.66
CA ASP A 332 23.02 22.23 -4.75
C ASP A 332 23.95 21.53 -5.73
N VAL A 333 24.25 22.16 -6.87
CA VAL A 333 25.32 21.71 -7.78
C VAL A 333 26.66 21.59 -7.05
N LEU A 334 27.00 22.55 -6.18
CA LEU A 334 28.24 22.49 -5.39
C LEU A 334 28.19 21.44 -4.28
N ALA A 335 27.02 21.14 -3.74
CA ALA A 335 26.84 20.09 -2.73
C ALA A 335 26.97 18.71 -3.38
N LEU A 336 26.27 18.46 -4.49
CA LEU A 336 26.39 17.26 -5.31
C LEU A 336 27.85 17.03 -5.72
N MET A 337 28.52 18.04 -6.28
CA MET A 337 29.94 17.94 -6.68
C MET A 337 30.89 17.57 -5.54
N ARG A 338 30.57 17.89 -4.28
CA ARG A 338 31.40 17.52 -3.13
C ARG A 338 31.17 16.08 -2.66
N GLY A 339 30.04 15.49 -3.02
CA GLY A 339 29.69 14.10 -2.71
C GLY A 339 30.45 13.08 -3.56
N ILE A 340 31.02 13.53 -4.69
CA ILE A 340 31.78 12.75 -5.67
C ILE A 340 33.29 12.82 -5.41
#